data_AF-A0A9E1SRL4-F1
#
_entry.id   AF-A0A9E1SRL4-F1
#
_cell.length_a   1.000
_cell.length_b   1.000
_cell.length_c   1.000
_cell.angle_alpha   90.00
_cell.angle_beta   90.00
_cell.angle_gamma   90.00
#
_symmetry.space_group_name_H-M   'P 1'
#
loop_
_entity.id
_entity.type
_entity.pdbx_description
1 polymer ?
#
loop_
_entity_poly.entity_id
_entity_poly.type
_entity_poly.pdbx_seq_one_letter_code
_entity_poly.pdbx_strand_id
1 'polypeptide(L)'
;MIVFDYVRDPAEIYRRSFATLRAEADLAAMPPSLVPTAERLIHACGMPEILKHLTWGGDPAKAGQAALKAGAPILVDAEMVGAGVMKARLPAA
;
A
#
# COMPACT_ATOMS: atom_id res chain seq x y z
N MET A 1 6.80 -38.32 -4.48
CA MET A 1 7.17 -36.90 -4.69
C MET A 1 6.03 -36.07 -4.13
N ILE A 2 6.29 -35.25 -3.10
CA ILE A 2 5.23 -34.41 -2.50
C ILE A 2 4.96 -33.26 -3.46
N VAL A 3 3.71 -33.12 -3.90
CA VAL A 3 3.26 -31.96 -4.68
C VAL A 3 2.64 -30.97 -3.71
N PHE A 4 3.21 -29.77 -3.63
CA PHE A 4 2.63 -28.68 -2.86
C PHE A 4 1.55 -27.99 -3.69
N ASP A 5 0.32 -28.01 -3.16
CA ASP A 5 -0.83 -27.29 -3.72
C ASP A 5 -0.87 -25.86 -3.16
N TYR A 6 -0.51 -24.89 -3.98
CA TYR A 6 -0.54 -23.46 -3.65
C TYR A 6 -0.75 -22.62 -4.90
N VAL A 7 -1.31 -21.42 -4.72
CA VAL A 7 -1.55 -20.48 -5.80
C VAL A 7 -0.22 -19.97 -6.36
N ARG A 8 -0.04 -20.05 -7.69
CA ARG A 8 1.16 -19.59 -8.39
C ARG A 8 0.93 -18.40 -9.31
N ASP A 9 -0.32 -17.96 -9.47
CA ASP A 9 -0.67 -16.76 -10.23
C ASP A 9 -0.54 -15.52 -9.33
N PRO A 10 0.39 -14.58 -9.63
CA PRO A 10 0.55 -13.36 -8.86
C PRO A 10 -0.72 -12.50 -8.81
N ALA A 11 -1.49 -12.43 -9.90
CA ALA A 11 -2.70 -11.61 -9.93
C ALA A 11 -3.76 -12.17 -8.96
N GLU A 12 -3.91 -13.50 -8.93
CA GLU A 12 -4.79 -14.18 -7.99
C GLU A 12 -4.31 -14.05 -6.54
N ILE A 13 -3.00 -14.10 -6.29
CA ILE A 13 -2.42 -13.85 -4.97
C ILE A 13 -2.76 -12.44 -4.49
N TYR A 14 -2.56 -11.42 -5.32
CA TYR A 14 -2.95 -10.05 -5.02
C TYR A 14 -4.45 -9.94 -4.74
N ARG A 15 -5.28 -10.52 -5.62
CA ARG A 15 -6.74 -10.47 -5.46
C ARG A 15 -7.19 -11.08 -4.13
N ARG A 16 -6.67 -12.26 -3.78
CA ARG A 16 -6.99 -12.94 -2.50
C ARG A 16 -6.47 -12.15 -1.31
N SER A 17 -5.23 -11.66 -1.35
CA SER A 17 -4.64 -10.87 -0.26
C SER A 17 -5.47 -9.61 0.06
N PHE A 18 -5.85 -8.84 -0.96
CA PHE A 18 -6.67 -7.64 -0.75
C PHE A 18 -8.10 -7.96 -0.31
N ALA A 19 -8.68 -9.08 -0.76
CA ALA A 19 -9.97 -9.54 -0.27
C ALA A 19 -9.94 -9.91 1.21
N THR A 20 -8.93 -10.68 1.64
CA THR A 20 -8.72 -11.04 3.05
C THR A 20 -8.50 -9.80 3.90
N LEU A 21 -7.62 -8.90 3.48
CA LEU A 21 -7.36 -7.64 4.17
C LEU A 21 -8.64 -6.84 4.41
N ARG A 22 -9.49 -6.67 3.39
CA ARG A 22 -10.74 -5.90 3.53
C ARG A 22 -11.78 -6.58 4.42
N ALA A 23 -11.69 -7.89 4.58
CA ALA A 23 -12.54 -8.64 5.51
C ALA A 23 -12.06 -8.51 6.97
N GLU A 24 -10.76 -8.29 7.18
CA GLU A 24 -10.14 -8.26 8.52
C GLU A 24 -9.89 -6.86 9.06
N ALA A 25 -9.68 -5.87 8.19
CA ALA A 25 -9.33 -4.51 8.56
C ALA A 25 -10.58 -3.63 8.74
N ASP A 26 -10.73 -3.03 9.93
CA ASP A 26 -11.76 -2.01 10.16
C ASP A 26 -11.32 -0.65 9.58
N LEU A 27 -11.73 -0.39 8.35
CA LEU A 27 -11.45 0.86 7.62
C LEU A 27 -12.53 1.93 7.84
N ALA A 28 -13.55 1.70 8.67
CA ALA A 28 -14.70 2.60 8.78
C ALA A 28 -14.33 4.00 9.28
N ALA A 29 -13.32 4.09 10.15
CA ALA A 29 -12.81 5.36 10.68
C ALA A 29 -11.81 6.07 9.75
N MET A 30 -11.39 5.43 8.65
CA MET A 30 -10.39 5.99 7.76
C MET A 30 -11.00 6.98 6.77
N PRO A 31 -10.38 8.17 6.56
CA PRO A 31 -10.76 9.05 5.47
C PRO A 31 -10.66 8.33 4.12
N PRO A 32 -11.64 8.50 3.20
CA PRO A 32 -11.64 7.80 1.92
C PRO A 32 -10.36 8.00 1.08
N SER A 33 -9.72 9.18 1.18
CA SER A 33 -8.46 9.46 0.48
C SER A 33 -7.28 8.62 0.99
N LEU A 34 -7.32 8.17 2.25
CA LEU A 34 -6.26 7.39 2.89
C LEU A 34 -6.46 5.88 2.78
N VAL A 35 -7.68 5.40 2.50
CA VAL A 35 -7.98 3.96 2.41
C VAL A 35 -7.01 3.22 1.47
N PRO A 36 -6.71 3.68 0.24
CA PRO A 36 -5.78 2.96 -0.64
C PRO A 36 -4.36 2.84 -0.07
N THR A 37 -3.90 3.86 0.65
CA THR A 37 -2.59 3.83 1.32
C THR A 37 -2.62 2.87 2.50
N ALA A 38 -3.69 2.89 3.30
CA ALA A 38 -3.86 2.00 4.44
C ALA A 38 -3.88 0.51 4.03
N GLU A 39 -4.61 0.18 2.96
CA GLU A 39 -4.61 -1.19 2.40
C GLU A 39 -3.21 -1.61 1.95
N ARG A 40 -2.45 -0.70 1.33
CA ARG A 40 -1.09 -0.99 0.89
C ARG A 40 -0.11 -1.17 2.05
N LEU A 41 -0.28 -0.43 3.13
CA LEU A 41 0.52 -0.59 4.34
C LEU A 41 0.26 -1.96 4.99
N ILE A 42 -1.01 -2.33 5.20
CA ILE A 42 -1.37 -3.65 5.74
C ILE A 42 -0.84 -4.77 4.83
N HIS A 43 -0.99 -4.65 3.51
CA HIS A 43 -0.47 -5.65 2.58
C HIS A 43 1.06 -5.81 2.68
N ALA A 44 1.79 -4.70 2.87
CA ALA A 44 3.24 -4.73 2.96
C ALA A 44 3.77 -5.34 4.28
N CYS A 45 3.09 -5.10 5.40
CA CYS A 45 3.52 -5.61 6.71
C CYS A 45 2.81 -6.89 7.17
N GLY A 46 1.67 -7.25 6.57
CA GLY A 46 0.84 -8.38 6.97
C GLY A 46 0.08 -8.18 8.29
N MET A 47 -0.14 -6.94 8.74
CA MET A 47 -0.73 -6.61 10.04
C MET A 47 -1.96 -5.69 9.91
N PRO A 48 -3.20 -6.23 9.85
CA PRO A 48 -4.42 -5.42 9.77
C PRO A 48 -4.58 -4.40 10.90
N GLU A 49 -4.08 -4.72 12.09
CA GLU A 49 -4.16 -3.89 13.29
C GLU A 49 -3.29 -2.63 13.24
N ILE A 50 -2.44 -2.45 12.23
CA ILE A 50 -1.60 -1.25 12.07
C ILE A 50 -2.43 0.03 11.98
N LEU A 51 -3.69 -0.06 11.56
CA LEU A 51 -4.60 1.08 11.42
C LEU A 51 -4.69 1.94 12.69
N LYS A 52 -4.70 1.32 13.87
CA LYS A 52 -4.77 2.02 15.17
C LYS A 52 -3.52 2.84 15.50
N HIS A 53 -2.45 2.64 14.74
CA HIS A 53 -1.17 3.34 14.89
C HIS A 53 -0.93 4.38 13.81
N LEU A 54 -1.85 4.54 12.85
CA LEU A 54 -1.74 5.56 11.80
C LEU A 54 -2.25 6.90 12.32
N THR A 55 -1.43 7.93 12.13
CA THR A 55 -1.79 9.33 12.41
C THR A 55 -1.48 10.17 11.18
N TRP A 56 -2.31 11.17 10.91
CA TRP A 56 -2.13 12.09 9.80
C TRP A 56 -2.58 13.50 10.18
N GLY A 57 -1.98 14.49 9.53
CA GLY A 57 -2.45 15.88 9.56
C GLY A 57 -2.95 16.29 8.18
N GLY A 58 -4.11 16.94 8.12
CA GLY A 58 -4.73 17.32 6.84
C GLY A 58 -5.05 16.12 5.95
N ASP A 59 -4.76 16.23 4.65
CA ASP A 59 -4.96 15.17 3.65
C ASP A 59 -3.65 14.85 2.90
N PRO A 60 -2.75 14.07 3.51
CA PRO A 60 -1.43 13.80 2.94
C PRO A 60 -1.52 12.92 1.69
N ALA A 61 -2.55 12.09 1.54
CA ALA A 61 -2.76 11.30 0.33
C ALA A 61 -3.00 12.21 -0.88
N LYS A 62 -3.89 13.18 -0.76
CA LYS A 62 -4.16 14.13 -1.85
C LYS A 62 -2.96 15.02 -2.14
N ALA A 63 -2.30 15.55 -1.11
CA ALA A 63 -1.11 16.38 -1.26
C ALA A 63 0.04 15.62 -1.93
N GLY A 64 0.34 14.40 -1.47
CA GLY A 64 1.38 13.55 -2.04
C GLY A 64 1.09 13.15 -3.49
N GLN A 65 -0.15 12.74 -3.80
CA GLN A 65 -0.53 12.44 -5.19
C GLN A 65 -0.38 13.65 -6.12
N ALA A 66 -0.75 14.85 -5.66
CA ALA A 66 -0.58 16.07 -6.45
C ALA A 66 0.91 16.38 -6.70
N ALA A 67 1.75 16.30 -5.68
CA ALA A 67 3.19 16.53 -5.80
C ALA A 67 3.86 15.52 -6.76
N LEU A 68 3.54 14.23 -6.64
CA LEU A 68 4.08 13.20 -7.53
C LEU A 68 3.64 13.42 -8.98
N LYS A 69 2.37 13.77 -9.22
CA LYS A 69 1.88 14.13 -10.56
C LYS A 69 2.56 15.37 -11.13
N ALA A 70 2.99 16.29 -10.28
CA ALA A 70 3.76 17.46 -10.66
C ALA A 70 5.27 17.19 -10.85
N GLY A 71 5.73 15.95 -10.69
CA GLY A 71 7.14 15.58 -10.86
C GLY A 71 8.04 15.88 -9.66
N ALA A 72 7.47 16.09 -8.47
CA ALA A 72 8.28 16.26 -7.28
C ALA A 72 9.14 15.01 -6.99
N PRO A 73 10.41 15.19 -6.56
CA PRO A 73 11.27 14.07 -6.22
C PRO A 73 10.78 13.35 -4.95
N ILE A 74 11.01 12.04 -4.87
CA ILE A 74 10.84 11.25 -3.64
C ILE A 74 12.20 11.20 -2.94
N LEU A 75 12.34 11.97 -1.86
CA LEU A 75 13.51 11.89 -1.00
C LEU A 75 13.32 10.73 0.00
N VAL A 76 14.29 9.82 0.06
CA VAL A 76 14.27 8.65 0.95
C VAL A 76 15.46 8.70 1.89
N ASP A 77 15.26 8.24 3.12
CA ASP A 77 16.27 8.16 4.17
C ASP A 77 17.08 6.85 4.11
N ALA A 78 16.47 5.76 3.64
CA ALA A 78 17.10 4.45 3.51
C ALA A 78 16.98 3.88 2.09
N GLU A 79 18.03 3.19 1.65
CA GLU A 79 18.08 2.56 0.31
C GLU A 79 16.95 1.54 0.11
N MET A 80 16.56 0.81 1.16
CA MET A 80 15.45 -0.15 1.09
C MET A 80 14.13 0.52 0.71
N VAL A 81 13.88 1.76 1.15
CA VAL A 81 12.68 2.52 0.78
C VAL A 81 12.75 2.88 -0.70
N GLY A 82 13.89 3.41 -1.15
CA GLY A 82 14.11 3.75 -2.56
C GLY A 82 13.98 2.53 -3.50
N ALA A 83 14.52 1.38 -3.09
CA ALA A 83 14.41 0.13 -3.83
C ALA A 83 12.97 -0.43 -3.87
N GLY A 84 12.16 -0.16 -2.84
CA GLY A 84 10.76 -0.58 -2.77
C GLY A 84 9.81 0.23 -3.64
N VAL A 85 10.22 1.41 -4.13
CA VAL A 85 9.38 2.23 -5.01
C VAL A 85 9.28 1.60 -6.40
N MET A 86 8.06 1.21 -6.79
CA MET A 86 7.77 0.72 -8.14
C MET A 86 7.85 1.86 -9.16
N LYS A 87 9.03 2.09 -9.74
CA LYS A 87 9.28 3.18 -10.72
C LYS A 87 8.27 3.23 -11.87
N ALA A 88 7.84 2.06 -12.35
CA ALA A 88 6.83 1.93 -13.41
C ALA A 88 5.43 2.48 -13.04
N ARG A 89 5.18 2.80 -11.77
CA ARG A 89 3.92 3.38 -11.28
C ARG A 89 4.02 4.89 -10.99
N LEU A 90 5.19 5.52 -11.19
CA LEU A 90 5.32 6.96 -11.00
C LEU A 90 4.57 7.72 -12.11
N PRO A 91 3.76 8.74 -11.77
CA PRO A 91 2.88 9.40 -12.73
C PRO A 91 3.59 10.42 -13.64
N ALA A 92 4.73 10.93 -13.22
CA ALA A 92 5.62 11.77 -14.01
C ALA A 92 6.95 11.01 -14.11
N ALA A 93 7.29 10.59 -15.33
CA ALA A 93 8.51 9.84 -15.63
C ALA A 93 9.69 10.79 -15.90
#